data_AF-A0A382GGS9-F1
#
_entry.id   AF-A0A382GGS9-F1
#
_cell.length_a   1.000
_cell.length_b   1.000
_cell.length_c   1.000
_cell.angle_alpha   90.00
_cell.angle_beta   90.00
_cell.angle_gamma   90.00
#
_symmetry.space_group_name_H-M   'P 1'
#
loop_
_entity.id
_entity.type
_entity.pdbx_description
1 polymer ?
#
loop_
_entity_poly.entity_id
_entity_poly.type
_entity_poly.pdbx_seq_one_letter_code
_entity_poly.pdbx_strand_id
1 'polypeptide(L)'
;VDVDGDGDMDVLSACQTGDKVFWYENDGSQNFTTHAITTSADGASSVYAVDVDGDGDMDVLSACQTGDKVFWYENDGSQNFTTHAITTSADGAKSVYAVDVDGDGDIDVLSANYSGGKIAWYENDGSQNFTTHIIDTSADGTLSVYAVDVDADGDMDVLSAISADDKIAWYENDGSQNFTTHIITTSADNPYSVYAVDVDADGDMDVLTAASQEGISWYENDGSESFTAHAITTGSNFACSVYAVDVDGDGDMDVLSASRSDDKIAWYEQEGILTQQTYVPDDNFEQALIDLGYDDVLNDSVLTANISSITSLDITYLSISDLTGIEGFTALTELRCFNNQLTSLDVSSNTALTKLSCHENELTSLDVSNNTALTELHCFNNQLTSLDVSSNTALT
;
A
#
# COMPACT_ATOMS: atom_id res chain seq x y z
N VAL A 1 -19.63 1.85 -2.59
CA VAL A 1 -20.31 0.65 -2.03
C VAL A 1 -21.57 0.46 -2.83
N ASP A 2 -21.94 -0.75 -3.18
CA ASP A 2 -23.22 -1.05 -3.84
C ASP A 2 -24.29 -1.27 -2.76
N VAL A 3 -25.14 -0.28 -2.50
CA VAL A 3 -26.10 -0.30 -1.37
C VAL A 3 -27.39 -1.00 -1.75
N ASP A 4 -27.76 -1.00 -3.04
CA ASP A 4 -29.00 -1.61 -3.52
C ASP A 4 -28.83 -2.86 -4.40
N GLY A 5 -27.59 -3.32 -4.57
CA GLY A 5 -27.24 -4.58 -5.20
C GLY A 5 -27.38 -4.56 -6.73
N ASP A 6 -27.34 -3.39 -7.35
CA ASP A 6 -27.51 -3.25 -8.81
C ASP A 6 -26.19 -3.36 -9.60
N GLY A 7 -25.06 -3.41 -8.90
CA GLY A 7 -23.71 -3.54 -9.43
C GLY A 7 -23.00 -2.21 -9.70
N ASP A 8 -23.67 -1.08 -9.49
CA ASP A 8 -23.10 0.25 -9.61
C ASP A 8 -22.64 0.77 -8.22
N MET A 9 -21.50 1.46 -8.19
CA MET A 9 -20.96 1.95 -6.91
C MET A 9 -21.67 3.24 -6.48
N ASP A 10 -22.29 3.18 -5.31
CA ASP A 10 -22.89 4.31 -4.58
C ASP A 10 -21.90 4.99 -3.64
N VAL A 11 -22.33 6.15 -3.14
CA VAL A 11 -21.60 6.99 -2.21
C VAL A 11 -22.33 7.08 -0.87
N LEU A 12 -21.59 7.01 0.24
CA LEU A 12 -22.08 7.32 1.58
C LEU A 12 -21.55 8.66 2.07
N SER A 13 -22.31 9.34 2.93
CA SER A 13 -21.80 10.52 3.63
C SER A 13 -22.34 10.64 5.05
N ALA A 14 -21.47 11.06 5.96
CA ALA A 14 -21.81 11.56 7.29
C ALA A 14 -21.92 13.09 7.27
N CYS A 15 -22.98 13.64 7.84
CA CYS A 15 -23.19 15.08 7.93
C CYS A 15 -23.20 15.54 9.39
N GLN A 16 -22.04 15.98 9.88
CA GLN A 16 -21.83 16.35 11.28
C GLN A 16 -22.76 17.45 11.79
N THR A 17 -23.03 18.49 11.00
CA THR A 17 -23.89 19.61 11.43
C THR A 17 -25.37 19.40 11.14
N GLY A 18 -25.69 18.42 10.29
CA GLY A 18 -27.06 18.06 9.94
C GLY A 18 -27.63 16.93 10.80
N ASP A 19 -26.77 16.22 11.54
CA ASP A 19 -27.07 15.01 12.30
C ASP A 19 -27.63 13.88 11.41
N LYS A 20 -27.05 13.71 10.21
CA LYS A 20 -27.57 12.80 9.18
C LYS A 20 -26.51 11.87 8.62
N VAL A 21 -26.99 10.72 8.15
CA VAL A 21 -26.26 9.82 7.28
C VAL A 21 -27.08 9.66 6.00
N PHE A 22 -26.42 9.78 4.86
CA PHE A 22 -27.02 9.66 3.53
C PHE A 22 -26.31 8.60 2.71
N TRP A 23 -27.04 8.03 1.76
CA TRP A 23 -26.47 7.37 0.60
C TRP A 23 -26.94 8.05 -0.68
N TYR A 24 -26.14 7.93 -1.74
CA TYR A 24 -26.40 8.52 -3.05
C TYR A 24 -26.36 7.41 -4.09
N GLU A 25 -27.56 7.02 -4.55
CA GLU A 25 -27.80 5.97 -5.54
C GLU A 25 -27.25 6.40 -6.91
N ASN A 26 -26.32 5.62 -7.46
CA ASN A 26 -25.75 5.82 -8.78
C ASN A 26 -26.50 5.00 -9.83
N ASP A 27 -27.16 5.67 -10.78
CA ASP A 27 -27.97 5.00 -11.81
C ASP A 27 -27.19 4.32 -12.96
N GLY A 28 -25.90 4.01 -12.73
CA GLY A 28 -24.96 3.51 -13.74
C GLY A 28 -24.61 4.53 -14.84
N SER A 29 -25.22 5.72 -14.81
CA SER A 29 -25.02 6.81 -15.77
C SER A 29 -24.43 8.06 -15.10
N GLN A 30 -23.83 7.90 -13.91
CA GLN A 30 -23.22 8.96 -13.12
C GLN A 30 -24.21 10.02 -12.64
N ASN A 31 -25.52 9.70 -12.58
CA ASN A 31 -26.49 10.53 -11.89
C ASN A 31 -26.75 9.97 -10.49
N PHE A 32 -26.83 10.87 -9.52
CA PHE A 32 -26.96 10.49 -8.12
C PHE A 32 -28.31 10.92 -7.54
N THR A 33 -29.04 9.96 -6.95
CA THR A 33 -30.27 10.22 -6.18
C THR A 33 -29.98 10.14 -4.69
N THR A 34 -30.30 11.18 -3.93
CA THR A 34 -29.99 11.24 -2.49
C THR A 34 -31.09 10.59 -1.65
N HIS A 35 -30.67 9.71 -0.75
CA HIS A 35 -31.51 9.05 0.24
C HIS A 35 -30.96 9.25 1.65
N ALA A 36 -31.82 9.53 2.62
CA ALA A 36 -31.41 9.63 4.01
C ALA A 36 -31.55 8.26 4.69
N ILE A 37 -30.45 7.72 5.20
CA ILE A 37 -30.45 6.53 6.06
C ILE A 37 -31.02 6.91 7.42
N THR A 38 -30.54 8.03 7.97
CA THR A 38 -31.08 8.58 9.21
C THR A 38 -30.93 10.10 9.27
N THR A 39 -31.74 10.72 10.13
CA THR A 39 -31.67 12.15 10.45
C THR A 39 -31.53 12.42 11.94
N SER A 40 -31.03 11.44 12.70
CA SER A 40 -30.83 11.53 14.15
C SER A 40 -29.48 10.94 14.58
N ALA A 41 -28.47 11.09 13.74
CA ALA A 41 -27.09 10.69 13.99
C ALA A 41 -26.31 11.91 14.51
N ASP A 42 -26.52 12.25 15.77
CA ASP A 42 -25.99 13.47 16.39
C ASP A 42 -24.47 13.61 16.19
N GLY A 43 -24.06 14.57 15.37
CA GLY A 43 -22.65 14.82 15.08
C GLY A 43 -21.97 13.72 14.27
N ALA A 44 -22.68 13.04 13.37
CA ALA A 44 -22.14 12.02 12.47
C ALA A 44 -20.80 12.46 11.83
N SER A 45 -19.73 11.77 12.18
CA SER A 45 -18.34 12.15 11.90
C SER A 45 -17.64 11.22 10.92
N SER A 46 -18.01 9.94 10.92
CA SER A 46 -17.50 8.91 10.01
C SER A 46 -18.63 7.93 9.67
N VAL A 47 -18.52 7.31 8.50
CA VAL A 47 -19.39 6.24 8.00
C VAL A 47 -18.53 5.15 7.39
N TYR A 48 -18.96 3.90 7.55
CA TYR A 48 -18.32 2.74 6.95
C TYR A 48 -19.40 1.78 6.45
N ALA A 49 -19.16 1.09 5.34
CA ALA A 49 -20.13 0.14 4.78
C ALA A 49 -19.55 -1.26 4.82
N VAL A 50 -20.32 -2.20 5.36
CA VAL A 50 -19.94 -3.61 5.51
C VAL A 50 -21.22 -4.40 5.76
N ASP A 51 -21.26 -5.66 5.36
CA ASP A 51 -22.32 -6.60 5.73
C ASP A 51 -22.05 -7.06 7.18
N VAL A 52 -22.80 -6.53 8.17
CA VAL A 52 -22.52 -6.76 9.59
C VAL A 52 -23.15 -8.08 10.08
N ASP A 53 -24.26 -8.51 9.50
CA ASP A 53 -24.99 -9.71 9.92
C ASP A 53 -24.90 -10.90 8.96
N GLY A 54 -24.14 -10.75 7.87
CA GLY A 54 -23.77 -11.81 6.95
C GLY A 54 -24.89 -12.22 6.00
N ASP A 55 -25.88 -11.37 5.78
CA ASP A 55 -27.03 -11.67 4.92
C ASP A 55 -26.79 -11.34 3.43
N GLY A 56 -25.68 -10.67 3.13
CA GLY A 56 -25.22 -10.30 1.80
C GLY A 56 -25.63 -8.89 1.37
N ASP A 57 -26.39 -8.17 2.18
CA ASP A 57 -26.77 -6.79 1.93
C ASP A 57 -25.78 -5.83 2.63
N MET A 58 -25.40 -4.74 1.95
CA MET A 58 -24.43 -3.80 2.52
C MET A 58 -25.10 -2.92 3.58
N ASP A 59 -24.65 -3.05 4.82
CA ASP A 59 -25.07 -2.18 5.92
C ASP A 59 -24.22 -0.94 6.03
N VAL A 60 -24.64 -0.03 6.92
CA VAL A 60 -23.90 1.19 7.22
C VAL A 60 -23.65 1.35 8.71
N LEU A 61 -22.41 1.64 9.06
CA LEU A 61 -21.99 2.07 10.39
C LEU A 61 -21.83 3.58 10.43
N SER A 62 -22.01 4.18 11.60
CA SER A 62 -21.58 5.57 11.81
C SER A 62 -21.03 5.83 13.21
N ALA A 63 -20.01 6.69 13.26
CA ALA A 63 -19.55 7.32 14.50
C ALA A 63 -20.28 8.66 14.68
N CYS A 64 -20.84 8.90 15.87
CA CYS A 64 -21.59 10.10 16.22
C CYS A 64 -20.89 10.87 17.32
N GLN A 65 -20.22 11.96 16.95
CA GLN A 65 -19.34 12.69 17.87
C GLN A 65 -20.11 13.38 19.01
N THR A 66 -21.22 14.05 18.72
CA THR A 66 -21.97 14.79 19.76
C THR A 66 -22.97 13.90 20.48
N GLY A 67 -23.38 12.81 19.85
CA GLY A 67 -24.26 11.80 20.45
C GLY A 67 -23.56 10.84 21.40
N ASP A 68 -22.22 10.72 21.33
CA ASP A 68 -21.40 9.73 22.04
C ASP A 68 -21.79 8.28 21.70
N LYS A 69 -22.07 8.01 20.41
CA LYS A 69 -22.60 6.72 19.93
C LYS A 69 -21.85 6.18 18.72
N VAL A 70 -21.93 4.87 18.58
CA VAL A 70 -21.70 4.16 17.32
C VAL A 70 -23.01 3.46 16.95
N PHE A 71 -23.47 3.67 15.72
CA PHE A 71 -24.69 3.05 15.19
C PHE A 71 -24.36 2.07 14.07
N TRP A 72 -25.23 1.07 13.95
CA TRP A 72 -25.38 0.20 12.79
C TRP A 72 -26.77 0.41 12.19
N TYR A 73 -26.82 0.51 10.87
CA TYR A 73 -28.03 0.65 10.07
C TYR A 73 -28.14 -0.60 9.18
N GLU A 74 -28.90 -1.57 9.66
CA GLU A 74 -29.17 -2.86 9.01
C GLU A 74 -30.04 -2.64 7.78
N ASN A 75 -29.55 -3.01 6.59
CA ASN A 75 -30.24 -2.91 5.31
C ASN A 75 -31.01 -4.19 5.02
N ASP A 76 -32.32 -4.11 4.80
CA ASP A 76 -33.17 -5.29 4.57
C ASP A 76 -33.15 -5.85 3.12
N GLY A 77 -32.12 -5.50 2.34
CA GLY A 77 -32.02 -5.79 0.90
C GLY A 77 -33.07 -5.09 0.04
N SER A 78 -33.91 -4.23 0.64
CA SER A 78 -34.95 -3.45 -0.02
C SER A 78 -34.81 -1.96 0.26
N GLN A 79 -33.57 -1.52 0.56
CA GLN A 79 -33.18 -0.15 0.84
C GLN A 79 -33.87 0.44 2.10
N ASN A 80 -34.42 -0.39 2.99
CA ASN A 80 -34.92 0.07 4.29
C ASN A 80 -33.91 -0.23 5.38
N PHE A 81 -33.64 0.78 6.20
CA PHE A 81 -32.63 0.69 7.25
C PHE A 81 -33.26 0.59 8.64
N THR A 82 -32.88 -0.43 9.41
CA THR A 82 -33.18 -0.55 10.84
C THR A 82 -31.99 -0.05 11.66
N THR A 83 -32.22 0.90 12.57
CA THR A 83 -31.12 1.47 13.37
C THR A 83 -30.90 0.71 14.68
N HIS A 84 -29.68 0.26 14.89
CA HIS A 84 -29.18 -0.34 16.12
C HIS A 84 -28.07 0.53 16.72
N ALA A 85 -28.10 0.72 18.04
CA ALA A 85 -26.98 1.36 18.74
C ALA A 85 -26.02 0.28 19.23
N ILE A 86 -24.84 0.18 18.61
CA ILE A 86 -23.77 -0.73 19.07
C ILE A 86 -23.32 -0.29 20.46
N THR A 87 -23.13 1.01 20.66
CA THR A 87 -22.86 1.58 21.97
C THR A 87 -23.42 2.99 22.11
N THR A 88 -23.67 3.37 23.37
CA THR A 88 -24.08 4.73 23.74
C THR A 88 -23.09 5.39 24.72
N SER A 89 -21.85 4.94 24.72
CA SER A 89 -20.78 5.41 25.61
C SER A 89 -19.45 5.59 24.87
N ALA A 90 -19.55 5.97 23.60
CA ALA A 90 -18.44 6.24 22.70
C ALA A 90 -18.14 7.75 22.69
N ASP A 91 -17.67 8.26 23.84
CA ASP A 91 -17.49 9.69 24.08
C ASP A 91 -16.67 10.37 22.97
N GLY A 92 -17.32 11.23 22.19
CA GLY A 92 -16.72 11.92 21.06
C GLY A 92 -16.33 11.01 19.89
N ALA A 93 -17.07 9.94 19.58
CA ALA A 93 -16.78 9.04 18.47
C ALA A 93 -16.45 9.79 17.16
N LYS A 94 -15.24 9.56 16.63
CA LYS A 94 -14.69 10.29 15.47
C LYS A 94 -14.50 9.44 14.23
N SER A 95 -14.12 8.18 14.41
CA SER A 95 -13.96 7.24 13.32
C SER A 95 -14.59 5.90 13.72
N VAL A 96 -15.10 5.19 12.72
CA VAL A 96 -15.59 3.83 12.80
C VAL A 96 -14.95 3.04 11.67
N TYR A 97 -14.58 1.81 11.96
CA TYR A 97 -14.09 0.82 11.00
C TYR A 97 -14.65 -0.54 11.39
N ALA A 98 -14.66 -1.51 10.48
CA ALA A 98 -15.18 -2.83 10.77
C ALA A 98 -14.35 -3.91 10.10
N VAL A 99 -14.06 -4.96 10.86
CA VAL A 99 -13.30 -6.14 10.46
C VAL A 99 -13.53 -7.22 11.52
N ASP A 100 -13.31 -8.47 11.18
CA ASP A 100 -13.23 -9.58 12.14
C ASP A 100 -11.92 -9.45 12.94
N VAL A 101 -12.01 -8.99 14.19
CA VAL A 101 -10.83 -8.68 15.03
C VAL A 101 -10.32 -9.93 15.74
N ASP A 102 -11.19 -10.89 16.04
CA ASP A 102 -10.82 -12.10 16.80
C ASP A 102 -10.80 -13.41 15.99
N GLY A 103 -11.07 -13.32 14.69
CA GLY A 103 -10.91 -14.40 13.72
C GLY A 103 -12.04 -15.43 13.77
N ASP A 104 -13.20 -15.08 14.31
CA ASP A 104 -14.34 -15.99 14.43
C ASP A 104 -15.27 -16.01 13.20
N GLY A 105 -15.06 -15.06 12.28
CA GLY A 105 -15.77 -14.91 11.01
C GLY A 105 -16.93 -13.91 11.05
N ASP A 106 -17.24 -13.34 12.22
CA ASP A 106 -18.25 -12.31 12.37
C ASP A 106 -17.61 -10.91 12.30
N ILE A 107 -18.30 -9.94 11.69
CA ILE A 107 -17.76 -8.59 11.54
C ILE A 107 -17.88 -7.82 12.86
N ASP A 108 -16.74 -7.42 13.42
CA ASP A 108 -16.66 -6.55 14.57
C ASP A 108 -16.56 -5.08 14.17
N VAL A 109 -16.74 -4.20 15.16
CA VAL A 109 -16.70 -2.75 14.96
C VAL A 109 -15.64 -2.10 15.83
N LEU A 110 -14.80 -1.28 15.22
CA LEU A 110 -13.76 -0.48 15.87
C LEU A 110 -14.16 0.99 15.94
N SER A 111 -13.76 1.69 17.00
CA SER A 111 -14.04 3.12 17.16
C SER A 111 -12.89 3.92 17.77
N ALA A 112 -12.68 5.12 17.21
CA ALA A 112 -11.87 6.17 17.80
C ALA A 112 -12.75 7.10 18.65
N ASN A 113 -12.55 7.12 19.98
CA ASN A 113 -13.35 7.94 20.89
C ASN A 113 -12.55 9.18 21.31
N TYR A 114 -12.64 10.24 20.51
CA TYR A 114 -11.79 11.43 20.60
C TYR A 114 -11.86 12.12 21.96
N SER A 115 -13.04 12.24 22.57
CA SER A 115 -13.21 12.92 23.86
C SER A 115 -13.13 11.96 25.06
N GLY A 116 -13.36 10.66 24.84
CA GLY A 116 -13.20 9.61 25.84
C GLY A 116 -11.75 9.16 26.01
N GLY A 117 -10.86 9.54 25.09
CA GLY A 117 -9.44 9.17 25.06
C GLY A 117 -9.19 7.67 25.00
N LYS A 118 -10.04 6.96 24.27
CA LYS A 118 -9.98 5.51 24.16
C LYS A 118 -10.17 5.02 22.73
N ILE A 119 -9.51 3.92 22.43
CA ILE A 119 -9.80 3.09 21.25
C ILE A 119 -10.50 1.84 21.76
N ALA A 120 -11.63 1.51 21.15
CA ALA A 120 -12.48 0.41 21.58
C ALA A 120 -12.97 -0.36 20.37
N TRP A 121 -13.06 -1.68 20.52
CA TRP A 121 -13.73 -2.55 19.58
C TRP A 121 -14.97 -3.21 20.23
N TYR A 122 -15.89 -3.65 19.40
CA TYR A 122 -17.18 -4.19 19.78
C TYR A 122 -17.33 -5.56 19.09
N GLU A 123 -17.11 -6.61 19.87
CA GLU A 123 -17.18 -8.02 19.45
C GLU A 123 -18.61 -8.41 19.10
N ASN A 124 -18.86 -8.82 17.86
CA ASN A 124 -20.15 -9.31 17.38
C ASN A 124 -20.24 -10.82 17.58
N ASP A 125 -21.20 -11.29 18.38
CA ASP A 125 -21.33 -12.72 18.70
C ASP A 125 -22.01 -13.58 17.60
N GLY A 126 -22.04 -13.09 16.36
CA GLY A 126 -22.79 -13.67 15.24
C GLY A 126 -24.31 -13.69 15.42
N SER A 127 -24.81 -13.10 16.50
CA SER A 127 -26.23 -12.99 16.84
C SER A 127 -26.65 -11.54 17.07
N GLN A 128 -25.93 -10.61 16.43
CA GLN A 128 -26.18 -9.17 16.46
C GLN A 128 -26.04 -8.55 17.86
N ASN A 129 -25.34 -9.22 18.80
CA ASN A 129 -25.02 -8.64 20.10
C ASN A 129 -23.56 -8.24 20.14
N PHE A 130 -23.31 -7.04 20.70
CA PHE A 130 -21.99 -6.45 20.75
C PHE A 130 -21.44 -6.41 22.17
N THR A 131 -20.23 -6.96 22.37
CA THR A 131 -19.47 -6.86 23.63
C THR A 131 -18.35 -5.86 23.49
N THR A 132 -18.27 -4.86 24.39
CA THR A 132 -17.24 -3.82 24.30
C THR A 132 -15.92 -4.25 24.92
N HIS A 133 -14.85 -4.07 24.17
CA HIS A 133 -13.45 -4.21 24.61
C HIS A 133 -12.69 -2.91 24.40
N ILE A 134 -11.72 -2.64 25.28
CA ILE A 134 -10.91 -1.42 25.21
C ILE A 134 -9.48 -1.80 24.86
N ILE A 135 -8.98 -1.23 23.76
CA ILE A 135 -7.61 -1.43 23.25
C ILE A 135 -6.66 -0.49 23.99
N ASP A 136 -7.02 0.80 24.04
CA ASP A 136 -6.20 1.83 24.69
C ASP A 136 -7.09 2.79 25.49
N THR A 137 -6.60 3.20 26.66
CA THR A 137 -7.25 4.19 27.56
C THR A 137 -6.47 5.51 27.65
N SER A 138 -5.41 5.65 26.86
CA SER A 138 -4.48 6.77 26.81
C SER A 138 -4.38 7.39 25.41
N ALA A 139 -5.42 7.23 24.61
CA ALA A 139 -5.49 7.65 23.21
C ALA A 139 -6.37 8.92 23.04
N ASP A 140 -6.07 9.96 23.83
CA ASP A 140 -6.81 11.24 23.78
C ASP A 140 -6.70 11.91 22.41
N GLY A 141 -7.81 12.41 21.89
CA GLY A 141 -7.83 13.07 20.59
C GLY A 141 -7.61 12.14 19.38
N THR A 142 -7.85 10.83 19.48
CA THR A 142 -7.81 9.92 18.32
C THR A 142 -8.82 10.36 17.26
N LEU A 143 -8.36 10.62 16.04
CA LEU A 143 -9.19 11.08 14.91
C LEU A 143 -9.52 9.98 13.91
N SER A 144 -8.61 9.02 13.72
CA SER A 144 -8.77 7.91 12.79
C SER A 144 -8.30 6.61 13.41
N VAL A 145 -8.99 5.53 13.04
CA VAL A 145 -8.59 4.14 13.29
C VAL A 145 -8.72 3.38 11.98
N TYR A 146 -7.87 2.37 11.82
CA TYR A 146 -7.87 1.42 10.71
C TYR A 146 -7.42 0.07 11.26
N ALA A 147 -7.73 -1.02 10.58
CA ALA A 147 -7.28 -2.35 10.98
C ALA A 147 -6.68 -3.10 9.80
N VAL A 148 -5.55 -3.73 10.04
CA VAL A 148 -4.74 -4.50 9.08
C VAL A 148 -3.82 -5.42 9.88
N ASP A 149 -3.44 -6.56 9.32
CA ASP A 149 -2.33 -7.39 9.82
C ASP A 149 -1.00 -6.68 9.48
N VAL A 150 -0.36 -6.06 10.47
CA VAL A 150 0.85 -5.21 10.27
C VAL A 150 2.12 -6.04 10.25
N ASP A 151 2.19 -7.13 11.02
CA ASP A 151 3.38 -7.97 11.18
C ASP A 151 3.30 -9.33 10.45
N ALA A 152 2.23 -9.52 9.67
CA ALA A 152 1.97 -10.70 8.85
C ALA A 152 1.84 -12.01 9.65
N ASP A 153 1.36 -11.94 10.89
CA ASP A 153 1.13 -13.10 11.74
C ASP A 153 -0.26 -13.76 11.54
N GLY A 154 -1.15 -13.06 10.82
CA GLY A 154 -2.50 -13.50 10.46
C GLY A 154 -3.60 -12.95 11.37
N ASP A 155 -3.27 -12.18 12.40
CA ASP A 155 -4.21 -11.53 13.30
C ASP A 155 -4.42 -10.05 12.91
N MET A 156 -5.64 -9.55 13.08
CA MET A 156 -5.94 -8.16 12.72
C MET A 156 -5.45 -7.19 13.79
N ASP A 157 -4.51 -6.33 13.43
CA ASP A 157 -4.03 -5.25 14.28
C ASP A 157 -4.85 -3.97 14.10
N VAL A 158 -4.59 -3.00 14.98
CA VAL A 158 -5.23 -1.68 14.90
C VAL A 158 -4.20 -0.58 14.73
N LEU A 159 -4.45 0.32 13.78
CA LEU A 159 -3.74 1.58 13.58
C LEU A 159 -4.53 2.76 14.12
N SER A 160 -3.82 3.80 14.56
CA SER A 160 -4.44 5.03 15.06
C SER A 160 -3.69 6.30 14.67
N ALA A 161 -4.47 7.35 14.41
CA ALA A 161 -4.00 8.72 14.28
C ALA A 161 -4.43 9.54 15.50
N ILE A 162 -3.49 9.89 16.37
CA ILE A 162 -3.74 10.53 17.66
C ILE A 162 -3.28 11.99 17.60
N SER A 163 -4.25 12.88 17.41
CA SER A 163 -4.00 14.30 17.17
C SER A 163 -3.46 15.07 18.38
N ALA A 164 -3.80 14.64 19.60
CA ALA A 164 -3.35 15.34 20.81
C ALA A 164 -1.87 15.12 21.12
N ASP A 165 -1.28 14.02 20.63
CA ASP A 165 0.09 13.58 20.91
C ASP A 165 1.00 13.65 19.67
N ASP A 166 0.52 14.16 18.53
CA ASP A 166 1.24 14.14 17.24
C ASP A 166 1.73 12.73 16.85
N LYS A 167 0.90 11.72 17.14
CA LYS A 167 1.31 10.32 17.23
C LYS A 167 0.55 9.43 16.24
N ILE A 168 1.30 8.59 15.54
CA ILE A 168 0.80 7.41 14.84
C ILE A 168 1.27 6.19 15.62
N ALA A 169 0.34 5.30 15.96
CA ALA A 169 0.61 4.10 16.73
C ALA A 169 -0.15 2.91 16.15
N TRP A 170 0.43 1.73 16.31
CA TRP A 170 -0.23 0.46 16.03
C TRP A 170 -0.35 -0.38 17.30
N TYR A 171 -1.32 -1.28 17.30
CA TYR A 171 -1.68 -2.11 18.44
C TYR A 171 -1.70 -3.57 17.96
N GLU A 172 -0.62 -4.28 18.28
CA GLU A 172 -0.37 -5.68 17.93
C GLU A 172 -1.35 -6.59 18.68
N ASN A 173 -2.16 -7.34 17.95
CA ASN A 173 -3.08 -8.34 18.51
C ASN A 173 -2.39 -9.70 18.58
N ASP A 174 -2.22 -10.25 19.78
CA ASP A 174 -1.51 -11.54 19.97
C ASP A 174 -2.31 -12.80 19.58
N GLY A 175 -3.35 -12.66 18.75
CA GLY A 175 -4.33 -13.70 18.42
C GLY A 175 -5.19 -14.17 19.59
N SER A 176 -5.05 -13.53 20.76
CA SER A 176 -5.80 -13.82 21.97
C SER A 176 -6.50 -12.56 22.50
N GLN A 177 -6.75 -11.59 21.61
CA GLN A 177 -7.43 -10.32 21.88
C GLN A 177 -6.66 -9.43 22.88
N ASN A 178 -5.36 -9.67 23.12
CA ASN A 178 -4.52 -8.77 23.90
C ASN A 178 -3.71 -7.88 22.95
N PHE A 179 -3.76 -6.58 23.22
CA PHE A 179 -3.12 -5.59 22.38
C PHE A 179 -1.83 -5.03 23.01
N THR A 180 -0.72 -5.06 22.26
CA THR A 180 0.53 -4.41 22.62
C THR A 180 0.73 -3.14 21.78
N THR A 181 0.93 -2.00 22.43
CA THR A 181 1.09 -0.71 21.72
C THR A 181 2.52 -0.50 21.24
N HIS A 182 2.64 -0.15 19.97
CA HIS A 182 3.87 0.28 19.32
C HIS A 182 3.70 1.66 18.71
N ILE A 183 4.75 2.49 18.79
CA ILE A 183 4.73 3.86 18.28
C ILE A 183 5.48 3.89 16.96
N ILE A 184 4.78 4.22 15.88
CA ILE A 184 5.38 4.42 14.55
C ILE A 184 6.09 5.77 14.52
N THR A 185 5.41 6.83 14.97
CA THR A 185 6.02 8.16 15.08
C THR A 185 5.32 9.03 16.13
N THR A 186 6.05 10.01 16.65
CA THR A 186 5.52 11.12 17.47
C THR A 186 5.83 12.48 16.83
N SER A 187 6.07 12.49 15.52
CA SER A 187 6.40 13.71 14.76
C SER A 187 5.35 14.06 13.73
N ALA A 188 4.28 13.27 13.61
CA ALA A 188 3.16 13.56 12.71
C ALA A 188 2.38 14.74 13.28
N ASP A 189 2.52 15.95 12.74
CA ASP A 189 1.91 17.13 13.35
C ASP A 189 0.39 17.18 13.08
N ASN A 190 -0.38 16.91 14.14
CA ASN A 190 -1.85 16.86 14.16
C ASN A 190 -2.43 15.92 13.09
N PRO A 191 -2.24 14.58 13.22
CA PRO A 191 -2.67 13.57 12.26
C PRO A 191 -4.18 13.39 12.26
N TYR A 192 -4.77 13.34 11.07
CA TYR A 192 -6.21 13.25 10.85
C TYR A 192 -6.68 11.88 10.35
N SER A 193 -5.86 11.22 9.56
CA SER A 193 -6.22 9.98 8.86
C SER A 193 -5.01 9.07 8.83
N VAL A 194 -5.26 7.78 9.05
CA VAL A 194 -4.29 6.70 8.91
C VAL A 194 -4.89 5.66 7.97
N TYR A 195 -4.07 5.10 7.10
CA TYR A 195 -4.40 4.04 6.17
C TYR A 195 -3.18 3.11 6.06
N ALA A 196 -3.40 1.86 5.68
CA ALA A 196 -2.31 0.93 5.45
C ALA A 196 -2.44 0.25 4.09
N VAL A 197 -1.32 0.15 3.42
CA VAL A 197 -1.14 -0.57 2.16
C VAL A 197 0.34 -0.80 1.95
N ASP A 198 0.70 -1.85 1.23
CA ASP A 198 2.03 -2.04 0.65
C ASP A 198 2.26 -0.96 -0.44
N VAL A 199 2.96 0.13 -0.09
CA VAL A 199 3.14 1.29 -0.98
C VAL A 199 4.28 1.02 -1.95
N ASP A 200 5.34 0.32 -1.56
CA ASP A 200 6.51 0.09 -2.41
C ASP A 200 6.58 -1.31 -3.06
N ALA A 201 5.54 -2.12 -2.87
CA ALA A 201 5.35 -3.44 -3.44
C ALA A 201 6.39 -4.47 -2.96
N ASP A 202 6.89 -4.32 -1.73
CA ASP A 202 7.82 -5.27 -1.10
C ASP A 202 7.13 -6.45 -0.39
N GLY A 203 5.82 -6.37 -0.20
CA GLY A 203 4.95 -7.38 0.40
C GLY A 203 4.60 -7.12 1.86
N ASP A 204 5.14 -6.08 2.48
CA ASP A 204 4.86 -5.69 3.85
C ASP A 204 3.87 -4.50 3.89
N MET A 205 3.02 -4.45 4.93
CA MET A 205 2.02 -3.38 5.02
C MET A 205 2.65 -2.10 5.57
N ASP A 206 2.70 -1.05 4.73
CA ASP A 206 3.14 0.28 5.16
C ASP A 206 2.01 1.09 5.77
N VAL A 207 2.39 2.17 6.44
CA VAL A 207 1.44 3.09 7.07
C VAL A 207 1.48 4.47 6.40
N LEU A 208 0.35 4.89 5.86
CA LEU A 208 0.14 6.17 5.20
C LEU A 208 -0.67 7.11 6.10
N THR A 209 -0.24 8.36 6.23
CA THR A 209 -0.90 9.35 7.09
C THR A 209 -1.13 10.69 6.41
N ALA A 210 -2.28 11.31 6.73
CA ALA A 210 -2.50 12.74 6.51
C ALA A 210 -2.36 13.50 7.83
N ALA A 211 -1.34 14.34 7.91
CA ALA A 211 -1.07 15.24 9.02
C ALA A 211 -1.38 16.69 8.62
N SER A 212 -2.29 17.32 9.35
CA SER A 212 -2.85 18.61 8.90
C SER A 212 -1.82 19.76 8.88
N GLN A 213 -0.75 19.66 9.65
CA GLN A 213 0.31 20.68 9.69
C GLN A 213 1.61 20.27 8.97
N GLU A 214 1.79 18.98 8.67
CA GLU A 214 3.00 18.45 8.02
C GLU A 214 2.78 18.14 6.52
N GLY A 215 1.65 17.53 6.17
CA GLY A 215 1.33 17.07 4.82
C GLY A 215 0.96 15.59 4.79
N ILE A 216 1.43 14.88 3.77
CA ILE A 216 1.23 13.43 3.59
C ILE A 216 2.59 12.74 3.72
N SER A 217 2.64 11.70 4.55
CA SER A 217 3.83 10.89 4.77
C SER A 217 3.43 9.42 4.78
N TRP A 218 4.33 8.55 4.31
CA TRP A 218 4.24 7.11 4.52
C TRP A 218 5.39 6.63 5.39
N TYR A 219 5.19 5.51 6.04
CA TYR A 219 6.15 4.88 6.93
C TYR A 219 6.36 3.45 6.44
N GLU A 220 7.53 3.23 5.84
CA GLU A 220 7.98 1.96 5.25
C GLU A 220 8.21 0.93 6.35
N ASN A 221 7.52 -0.20 6.27
CA ASN A 221 7.74 -1.36 7.12
C ASN A 221 8.60 -2.38 6.39
N ASP A 222 9.87 -2.54 6.77
CA ASP A 222 10.80 -3.47 6.12
C ASP A 222 10.66 -4.94 6.57
N GLY A 223 9.48 -5.30 7.08
CA GLY A 223 9.17 -6.61 7.65
C GLY A 223 9.84 -6.89 9.00
N SER A 224 10.49 -5.90 9.61
CA SER A 224 11.13 -6.01 10.93
C SER A 224 10.39 -5.29 12.05
N GLU A 225 9.12 -4.94 11.84
CA GLU A 225 8.28 -4.13 12.73
C GLU A 225 8.87 -2.72 12.98
N SER A 226 9.79 -2.29 12.11
CA SER A 226 10.48 -1.02 12.18
C SER A 226 10.08 -0.14 11.01
N PHE A 227 9.81 1.13 11.31
CA PHE A 227 9.22 2.06 10.34
C PHE A 227 10.20 3.15 9.90
N THR A 228 10.38 3.31 8.58
CA THR A 228 11.17 4.41 7.99
C THR A 228 10.25 5.47 7.39
N ALA A 229 10.37 6.71 7.85
CA ALA A 229 9.47 7.79 7.42
C ALA A 229 9.89 8.41 6.07
N HIS A 230 8.92 8.56 5.17
CA HIS A 230 9.05 9.20 3.87
C HIS A 230 7.96 10.24 3.67
N ALA A 231 8.35 11.47 3.33
CA ALA A 231 7.38 12.53 3.05
C ALA A 231 6.99 12.53 1.56
N ILE A 232 5.70 12.38 1.26
CA ILE A 232 5.15 12.50 -0.11
C ILE A 232 4.98 13.97 -0.46
N THR A 233 4.42 14.74 0.48
CA THR A 233 4.33 16.19 0.34
C THR A 233 4.61 16.88 1.65
N THR A 234 5.46 17.90 1.59
CA THR A 234 5.77 18.76 2.74
C THR A 234 5.03 20.08 2.55
N GLY A 235 3.96 20.33 3.32
CA GLY A 235 3.17 21.56 3.18
C GLY A 235 1.84 21.53 3.93
N SER A 236 1.63 22.54 4.78
CA SER A 236 0.44 22.69 5.63
C SER A 236 -0.80 23.14 4.83
N ASN A 237 -1.39 22.25 4.04
CA ASN A 237 -2.69 22.49 3.40
C ASN A 237 -3.86 21.93 4.21
N PHE A 238 -3.62 21.51 5.46
CA PHE A 238 -4.62 20.87 6.30
C PHE A 238 -5.15 19.60 5.63
N ALA A 239 -4.21 18.70 5.31
CA ALA A 239 -4.54 17.36 4.86
C ALA A 239 -5.38 16.66 5.92
N CYS A 240 -6.50 16.06 5.51
CA CYS A 240 -7.50 15.51 6.41
C CYS A 240 -7.92 14.08 6.09
N SER A 241 -7.55 13.59 4.91
CA SER A 241 -7.83 12.22 4.46
C SER A 241 -6.71 11.79 3.54
N VAL A 242 -6.33 10.53 3.64
CA VAL A 242 -5.44 9.87 2.68
C VAL A 242 -6.03 8.53 2.30
N TYR A 243 -5.77 8.10 1.08
CA TYR A 243 -6.12 6.79 0.56
C TYR A 243 -5.11 6.40 -0.50
N ALA A 244 -4.93 5.10 -0.72
CA ALA A 244 -4.05 4.62 -1.77
C ALA A 244 -4.76 3.58 -2.64
N VAL A 245 -4.59 3.73 -3.95
CA VAL A 245 -5.12 2.86 -5.00
C VAL A 245 -4.34 3.12 -6.27
N ASP A 246 -4.13 2.08 -7.09
CA ASP A 246 -3.68 2.23 -8.48
C ASP A 246 -4.71 3.04 -9.29
N VAL A 247 -4.44 4.33 -9.51
CA VAL A 247 -5.40 5.26 -10.13
C VAL A 247 -5.38 5.14 -11.65
N ASP A 248 -4.23 4.87 -12.25
CA ASP A 248 -4.04 4.87 -13.70
C ASP A 248 -3.98 3.46 -14.34
N GLY A 249 -3.90 2.41 -13.51
CA GLY A 249 -3.90 1.01 -13.91
C GLY A 249 -2.51 0.44 -14.20
N ASP A 250 -1.43 1.07 -13.72
CA ASP A 250 -0.05 0.63 -13.92
C ASP A 250 0.45 -0.36 -12.84
N GLY A 251 -0.38 -0.66 -11.85
CA GLY A 251 -0.12 -1.71 -10.88
C GLY A 251 0.76 -1.29 -9.70
N ASP A 252 1.12 -0.01 -9.58
CA ASP A 252 1.60 0.56 -8.32
C ASP A 252 0.54 1.41 -7.60
N MET A 253 0.74 1.57 -6.30
CA MET A 253 -0.26 2.13 -5.40
C MET A 253 -0.10 3.65 -5.31
N ASP A 254 -0.86 4.39 -6.10
CA ASP A 254 -0.84 5.84 -6.00
C ASP A 254 -1.47 6.34 -4.70
N VAL A 255 -1.09 7.57 -4.32
CA VAL A 255 -1.65 8.22 -3.15
C VAL A 255 -2.62 9.33 -3.54
N LEU A 256 -3.82 9.28 -2.96
CA LEU A 256 -4.83 10.32 -3.01
C LEU A 256 -4.93 11.03 -1.67
N SER A 257 -5.04 12.36 -1.69
CA SER A 257 -5.29 13.13 -0.47
C SER A 257 -6.41 14.14 -0.63
N ALA A 258 -7.06 14.47 0.49
CA ALA A 258 -7.98 15.60 0.58
C ALA A 258 -7.43 16.63 1.57
N SER A 259 -7.48 17.90 1.17
CA SER A 259 -6.96 19.02 1.96
C SER A 259 -8.00 20.13 2.11
N ARG A 260 -8.14 20.67 3.34
CA ARG A 260 -9.17 21.66 3.68
C ARG A 260 -8.76 23.10 3.43
N SER A 261 -7.48 23.44 3.47
CA SER A 261 -7.05 24.84 3.35
C SER A 261 -6.89 25.30 1.91
N ASP A 262 -6.62 24.37 0.99
CA ASP A 262 -6.47 24.65 -0.44
C ASP A 262 -7.62 24.11 -1.30
N ASP A 263 -8.64 23.51 -0.67
CA ASP A 263 -9.86 22.97 -1.30
C ASP A 263 -9.57 21.96 -2.42
N LYS A 264 -8.57 21.07 -2.23
CA LYS A 264 -8.14 20.12 -3.26
C LYS A 264 -8.27 18.66 -2.85
N ILE A 265 -8.57 17.86 -3.87
CA ILE A 265 -8.13 16.47 -3.95
C ILE A 265 -6.85 16.47 -4.76
N ALA A 266 -5.79 15.86 -4.21
CA ALA A 266 -4.51 15.70 -4.89
C ALA A 266 -4.28 14.21 -5.17
N TRP A 267 -3.66 13.94 -6.31
CA TRP A 267 -3.15 12.64 -6.72
C TRP A 267 -1.64 12.75 -6.82
N TYR A 268 -0.95 11.86 -6.12
CA TYR A 268 0.49 11.71 -6.12
C TYR A 268 0.77 10.38 -6.79
N GLU A 269 1.11 10.47 -8.06
CA GLU A 269 1.57 9.34 -8.84
C GLU A 269 2.80 8.74 -8.19
N GLN A 270 2.77 7.43 -7.98
CA GLN A 270 3.99 6.69 -7.76
C GLN A 270 4.58 6.40 -9.14
N GLU A 271 5.82 6.82 -9.39
CA GLU A 271 6.46 6.44 -10.65
C GLU A 271 7.00 5.02 -10.48
N GLY A 272 6.13 4.02 -10.65
CA GLY A 272 6.49 2.62 -10.60
C GLY A 272 7.41 2.19 -11.74
N ILE A 273 7.86 0.94 -11.65
CA ILE A 273 8.76 0.30 -12.63
C ILE A 273 8.16 0.32 -14.06
N LEU A 274 6.83 0.50 -14.20
CA LEU A 274 6.12 0.55 -15.48
C LEU A 274 6.31 1.85 -16.28
N THR A 275 6.89 2.90 -15.71
CA THR A 275 7.27 4.11 -16.47
C THR A 275 8.78 4.33 -16.50
N GLN A 276 9.51 3.68 -15.59
CA GLN A 276 10.96 3.77 -15.54
C GLN A 276 11.58 3.19 -16.82
N GLN A 277 12.41 3.99 -17.48
CA GLN A 277 13.17 3.60 -18.65
C GLN A 277 14.60 3.23 -18.24
N THR A 278 15.06 2.05 -18.67
CA THR A 278 16.46 1.66 -18.61
C THR A 278 17.16 2.19 -19.86
N TYR A 279 18.24 2.95 -19.68
CA TYR A 279 19.01 3.52 -20.77
C TYR A 279 19.85 2.44 -21.48
N VAL A 280 19.67 2.30 -22.80
CA VAL A 280 20.32 1.26 -23.62
C VAL A 280 20.96 1.91 -24.86
N PRO A 281 22.18 2.47 -24.76
CA PRO A 281 22.77 3.32 -25.81
C PRO A 281 23.38 2.59 -27.01
N ASP A 282 23.48 1.26 -26.98
CA ASP A 282 24.02 0.48 -28.09
C ASP A 282 22.87 0.00 -28.99
N ASP A 283 22.80 0.55 -30.21
CA ASP A 283 21.75 0.20 -31.19
C ASP A 283 21.61 -1.31 -31.41
N ASN A 284 22.71 -2.10 -31.34
CA ASN A 284 22.61 -3.55 -31.53
C ASN A 284 22.06 -4.25 -30.29
N PHE A 285 22.32 -3.71 -29.10
CA PHE A 285 21.73 -4.24 -27.86
C PHE A 285 20.23 -3.93 -27.82
N GLU A 286 19.84 -2.68 -28.05
CA GLU A 286 18.43 -2.28 -28.08
C GLU A 286 17.67 -3.03 -29.19
N GLN A 287 18.26 -3.15 -30.40
CA GLN A 287 17.66 -3.98 -31.47
C GLN A 287 17.50 -5.45 -31.07
N ALA A 288 18.40 -6.00 -30.26
CA ALA A 288 18.25 -7.36 -29.73
C ALA A 288 17.04 -7.47 -28.79
N LEU A 289 16.82 -6.45 -27.95
CA LEU A 289 15.66 -6.38 -27.07
C LEU A 289 14.35 -6.28 -27.87
N ILE A 290 14.35 -5.49 -28.95
CA ILE A 290 13.22 -5.40 -29.89
C ILE A 290 12.96 -6.77 -30.54
N ASP A 291 14.00 -7.44 -31.05
CA ASP A 291 13.87 -8.75 -31.70
C ASP A 291 13.38 -9.85 -30.74
N LEU A 292 13.68 -9.71 -29.44
CA LEU A 292 13.19 -10.59 -28.37
C LEU A 292 11.78 -10.21 -27.87
N GLY A 293 11.25 -9.05 -28.26
CA GLY A 293 9.93 -8.56 -27.87
C GLY A 293 9.88 -7.87 -26.51
N TYR A 294 11.02 -7.36 -26.02
CA TYR A 294 11.11 -6.59 -24.78
C TYR A 294 11.03 -5.08 -25.01
N ASP A 295 11.20 -4.64 -26.26
CA ASP A 295 11.11 -3.25 -26.66
C ASP A 295 10.43 -3.13 -28.03
N ASP A 296 9.94 -1.94 -28.35
CA ASP A 296 9.15 -1.65 -29.56
C ASP A 296 9.85 -0.68 -30.52
N VAL A 297 10.83 0.10 -30.06
CA VAL A 297 11.42 1.18 -30.88
C VAL A 297 12.83 1.54 -30.44
N LEU A 298 13.72 1.67 -31.43
CA LEU A 298 15.08 2.15 -31.21
C LEU A 298 15.08 3.63 -30.76
N ASN A 299 15.26 3.87 -29.46
CA ASN A 299 15.17 5.18 -28.83
C ASN A 299 16.21 5.41 -27.70
N ASP A 300 17.24 4.57 -27.62
CA ASP A 300 18.24 4.49 -26.54
C ASP A 300 17.64 4.08 -25.17
N SER A 301 16.48 3.43 -25.12
CA SER A 301 15.80 3.08 -23.88
C SER A 301 14.82 1.91 -24.02
N VAL A 302 14.72 1.11 -22.96
CA VAL A 302 13.71 0.06 -22.82
C VAL A 302 12.93 0.27 -21.54
N LEU A 303 11.64 -0.05 -21.54
CA LEU A 303 10.87 -0.01 -20.31
C LEU A 303 11.40 -1.04 -19.31
N THR A 304 11.80 -0.59 -18.12
CA THR A 304 12.44 -1.45 -17.10
C THR A 304 11.55 -2.63 -16.74
N ALA A 305 10.24 -2.44 -16.67
CA ALA A 305 9.27 -3.52 -16.44
C ALA A 305 9.34 -4.67 -17.45
N ASN A 306 9.68 -4.38 -18.71
CA ASN A 306 9.77 -5.42 -19.75
C ASN A 306 10.99 -6.33 -19.57
N ILE A 307 12.00 -5.88 -18.81
CA ILE A 307 13.29 -6.59 -18.67
C ILE A 307 13.57 -7.07 -17.24
N SER A 308 12.98 -6.45 -16.20
CA SER A 308 13.31 -6.70 -14.79
C SER A 308 13.01 -8.13 -14.33
N SER A 309 11.98 -8.76 -14.90
CA SER A 309 11.57 -10.15 -14.58
C SER A 309 12.28 -11.22 -15.43
N ILE A 310 13.11 -10.82 -16.40
CA ILE A 310 13.72 -11.77 -17.35
C ILE A 310 14.87 -12.53 -16.69
N THR A 311 14.73 -13.85 -16.60
CA THR A 311 15.69 -14.71 -15.91
C THR A 311 16.81 -15.25 -16.81
N SER A 312 16.68 -15.18 -18.14
CA SER A 312 17.66 -15.66 -19.11
C SER A 312 17.70 -14.76 -20.33
N LEU A 313 18.90 -14.28 -20.69
CA LEU A 313 19.12 -13.39 -21.84
C LEU A 313 20.23 -13.97 -22.72
N ASP A 314 19.91 -14.17 -24.00
CA ASP A 314 20.87 -14.59 -25.03
C ASP A 314 20.94 -13.53 -26.14
N ILE A 315 22.11 -12.90 -26.22
CA ILE A 315 22.44 -11.78 -27.12
C ILE A 315 23.79 -12.03 -27.80
N THR A 316 24.05 -13.30 -28.10
CA THR A 316 25.29 -13.79 -28.69
C THR A 316 25.39 -13.47 -30.20
N TYR A 317 26.57 -13.14 -30.71
CA TYR A 317 26.84 -12.90 -32.15
C TYR A 317 26.14 -11.64 -32.74
N LEU A 318 25.84 -10.64 -31.92
CA LEU A 318 25.07 -9.46 -32.34
C LEU A 318 25.93 -8.23 -32.62
N SER A 319 27.25 -8.32 -32.47
CA SER A 319 28.18 -7.18 -32.61
C SER A 319 27.93 -6.05 -31.61
N ILE A 320 27.41 -6.39 -30.43
CA ILE A 320 27.19 -5.44 -29.33
C ILE A 320 28.54 -4.96 -28.80
N SER A 321 28.69 -3.66 -28.60
CA SER A 321 29.93 -3.04 -28.13
C SER A 321 29.83 -2.48 -26.71
N ASP A 322 28.62 -2.11 -26.29
CA ASP A 322 28.28 -1.60 -24.96
C ASP A 322 27.04 -2.32 -24.43
N LEU A 323 27.10 -2.77 -23.17
CA LEU A 323 26.02 -3.46 -22.47
C LEU A 323 25.40 -2.61 -21.34
N THR A 324 25.63 -1.30 -21.35
CA THR A 324 24.88 -0.36 -20.51
C THR A 324 23.38 -0.63 -20.66
N GLY A 325 22.68 -0.73 -19.52
CA GLY A 325 21.28 -1.15 -19.42
C GLY A 325 21.10 -2.60 -18.94
N ILE A 326 22.15 -3.42 -18.92
CA ILE A 326 22.07 -4.79 -18.38
C ILE A 326 21.71 -4.81 -16.88
N GLU A 327 22.01 -3.73 -16.15
CA GLU A 327 21.65 -3.54 -14.74
C GLU A 327 20.14 -3.56 -14.48
N GLY A 328 19.31 -3.25 -15.49
CA GLY A 328 17.84 -3.31 -15.40
C GLY A 328 17.28 -4.74 -15.38
N PHE A 329 18.07 -5.76 -15.72
CA PHE A 329 17.68 -7.17 -15.65
C PHE A 329 17.91 -7.73 -14.24
N THR A 330 17.14 -7.26 -13.27
CA THR A 330 17.35 -7.56 -11.83
C THR A 330 17.13 -9.04 -11.49
N ALA A 331 16.23 -9.75 -12.17
CA ALA A 331 15.99 -11.18 -11.99
C ALA A 331 16.93 -12.11 -12.82
N LEU A 332 17.94 -11.56 -13.52
CA LEU A 332 18.74 -12.32 -14.48
C LEU A 332 19.59 -13.40 -13.80
N THR A 333 19.32 -14.65 -14.14
CA THR A 333 20.07 -15.82 -13.63
C THR A 333 21.08 -16.37 -14.63
N GLU A 334 20.88 -16.10 -15.93
CA GLU A 334 21.74 -16.56 -17.01
C GLU A 334 21.93 -15.48 -18.08
N LEU A 335 23.18 -15.10 -18.33
CA LEU A 335 23.55 -14.16 -19.39
C LEU A 335 24.51 -14.82 -20.40
N ARG A 336 24.10 -14.86 -21.67
CA ARG A 336 24.95 -15.23 -22.81
C ARG A 336 25.18 -14.03 -23.71
N CYS A 337 26.39 -13.49 -23.66
CA CYS A 337 26.82 -12.33 -24.46
C CYS A 337 28.16 -12.56 -25.17
N PHE A 338 28.49 -13.83 -25.44
CA PHE A 338 29.74 -14.22 -26.09
C PHE A 338 29.74 -13.88 -27.59
N ASN A 339 30.93 -13.83 -28.22
CA ASN A 339 31.08 -13.41 -29.63
C ASN A 339 30.49 -12.00 -29.93
N ASN A 340 30.90 -11.02 -29.14
CA ASN A 340 30.55 -9.61 -29.34
C ASN A 340 31.83 -8.75 -29.36
N GLN A 341 31.69 -7.42 -29.22
CA GLN A 341 32.79 -6.46 -29.27
C GLN A 341 32.94 -5.72 -27.92
N LEU A 342 32.54 -6.36 -26.81
CA LEU A 342 32.51 -5.73 -25.50
C LEU A 342 33.93 -5.44 -25.01
N THR A 343 34.21 -4.19 -24.66
CA THR A 343 35.49 -3.77 -24.04
C THR A 343 35.40 -3.68 -22.51
N SER A 344 34.17 -3.53 -22.00
CA SER A 344 33.77 -3.59 -20.60
C SER A 344 32.47 -4.38 -20.45
N LEU A 345 32.27 -4.94 -19.26
CA LEU A 345 31.04 -5.60 -18.86
C LEU A 345 30.86 -5.35 -17.37
N ASP A 346 29.83 -4.58 -17.01
CA ASP A 346 29.41 -4.39 -15.63
C ASP A 346 28.19 -5.27 -15.38
N VAL A 347 28.30 -6.18 -14.43
CA VAL A 347 27.21 -7.07 -14.00
C VAL A 347 26.98 -6.96 -12.49
N SER A 348 27.47 -5.88 -11.87
CA SER A 348 27.48 -5.73 -10.41
C SER A 348 26.09 -5.67 -9.79
N SER A 349 25.07 -5.23 -10.54
CA SER A 349 23.65 -5.20 -10.13
C SER A 349 22.92 -6.52 -10.37
N ASN A 350 23.41 -7.40 -11.25
CA ASN A 350 22.77 -8.68 -11.57
C ASN A 350 23.16 -9.77 -10.55
N THR A 351 22.83 -9.53 -9.28
CA THR A 351 23.27 -10.37 -8.14
C THR A 351 22.68 -11.79 -8.17
N ALA A 352 21.56 -11.98 -8.88
CA ALA A 352 20.93 -13.28 -9.13
C ALA A 352 21.66 -14.17 -10.16
N LEU A 353 22.70 -13.67 -10.84
CA LEU A 353 23.41 -14.43 -11.88
C LEU A 353 24.03 -15.71 -11.32
N THR A 354 23.63 -16.84 -11.91
CA THR A 354 24.19 -18.17 -11.65
C THR A 354 25.09 -18.64 -12.78
N LYS A 355 24.91 -18.10 -13.99
CA LYS A 355 25.67 -18.45 -15.20
C LYS A 355 26.00 -17.21 -16.03
N LEU A 356 27.28 -17.02 -16.32
CA LEU A 356 27.77 -15.92 -17.17
C LEU A 356 28.66 -16.45 -18.28
N SER A 357 28.27 -16.21 -19.54
CA SER A 357 29.07 -16.51 -20.73
C SER A 357 29.38 -15.23 -21.51
N CYS A 358 30.59 -14.72 -21.32
CA CYS A 358 31.11 -13.49 -21.95
C CYS A 358 32.42 -13.72 -22.73
N HIS A 359 32.73 -14.97 -23.07
CA HIS A 359 33.91 -15.34 -23.86
C HIS A 359 33.88 -14.77 -25.27
N GLU A 360 35.02 -14.72 -25.95
CA GLU A 360 35.13 -14.19 -27.33
C GLU A 360 34.62 -12.74 -27.43
N ASN A 361 35.21 -11.87 -26.58
CA ASN A 361 35.01 -10.43 -26.52
C ASN A 361 36.37 -9.72 -26.38
N GLU A 362 36.37 -8.42 -26.09
CA GLU A 362 37.57 -7.59 -25.93
C GLU A 362 37.78 -7.10 -24.48
N LEU A 363 37.21 -7.78 -23.49
CA LEU A 363 37.24 -7.36 -22.08
C LEU A 363 38.68 -7.28 -21.54
N THR A 364 39.02 -6.13 -20.98
CA THR A 364 40.35 -5.90 -20.35
C THR A 364 40.35 -6.19 -18.84
N SER A 365 39.17 -6.10 -18.23
CA SER A 365 38.88 -6.48 -16.85
C SER A 365 37.48 -7.09 -16.75
N LEU A 366 37.26 -7.91 -15.74
CA LEU A 366 35.96 -8.46 -15.40
C LEU A 366 35.89 -8.57 -13.88
N ASP A 367 34.96 -7.83 -13.27
CA ASP A 367 34.66 -7.92 -11.85
C ASP A 367 33.36 -8.71 -11.68
N VAL A 368 33.42 -9.78 -10.88
CA VAL A 368 32.29 -10.65 -10.55
C VAL A 368 32.10 -10.77 -9.04
N SER A 369 32.70 -9.87 -8.25
CA SER A 369 32.73 -9.96 -6.79
C SER A 369 31.34 -9.88 -6.13
N ASN A 370 30.39 -9.20 -6.78
CA ASN A 370 28.99 -9.10 -6.33
C ASN A 370 28.11 -10.28 -6.79
N ASN A 371 28.51 -11.03 -7.83
CA ASN A 371 27.73 -12.15 -8.38
C ASN A 371 28.04 -13.46 -7.63
N THR A 372 27.85 -13.44 -6.31
CA THR A 372 28.26 -14.53 -5.40
C THR A 372 27.52 -15.85 -5.66
N ALA A 373 26.37 -15.80 -6.34
CA ALA A 373 25.59 -16.96 -6.76
C ALA A 373 26.14 -17.67 -8.03
N LEU A 374 27.18 -17.14 -8.68
CA LEU A 374 27.75 -17.75 -9.90
C LEU A 374 28.24 -19.17 -9.66
N THR A 375 27.73 -20.10 -10.47
CA THR A 375 28.13 -21.51 -10.54
C THR A 375 28.92 -21.83 -11.81
N GLU A 376 28.73 -21.04 -12.87
CA GLU A 376 29.36 -21.21 -14.17
C GLU A 376 29.82 -19.86 -14.74
N LEU A 377 31.11 -19.75 -15.08
CA LEU A 377 31.71 -18.54 -15.68
C LEU A 377 32.59 -18.90 -16.88
N HIS A 378 32.19 -18.45 -18.07
CA HIS A 378 32.95 -18.60 -19.31
C HIS A 378 33.42 -17.25 -19.83
N CYS A 379 34.69 -16.90 -19.56
CA CYS A 379 35.28 -15.62 -19.96
C CYS A 379 36.57 -15.76 -20.79
N PHE A 380 36.84 -16.95 -21.35
CA PHE A 380 38.02 -17.20 -22.19
C PHE A 380 37.98 -16.37 -23.49
N ASN A 381 39.10 -16.29 -24.23
CA ASN A 381 39.20 -15.47 -25.45
C ASN A 381 38.79 -14.00 -25.23
N ASN A 382 39.30 -13.39 -24.15
CA ASN A 382 39.24 -11.97 -23.84
C ASN A 382 40.66 -11.40 -23.68
N GLN A 383 40.79 -10.14 -23.26
CA GLN A 383 42.08 -9.46 -23.00
C GLN A 383 42.39 -9.35 -21.49
N LEU A 384 41.78 -10.21 -20.66
CA LEU A 384 41.95 -10.22 -19.21
C LEU A 384 43.41 -10.52 -18.82
N THR A 385 43.96 -9.70 -17.92
CA THR A 385 45.32 -9.92 -17.37
C THR A 385 45.30 -10.59 -15.99
N SER A 386 44.17 -10.51 -15.30
CA SER A 386 43.88 -11.17 -14.04
C SER A 386 42.37 -11.39 -13.93
N LEU A 387 41.97 -12.37 -13.13
CA LEU A 387 40.58 -12.62 -12.76
C LEU A 387 40.57 -13.02 -11.29
N ASP A 388 39.81 -12.28 -10.48
CA ASP A 388 39.56 -12.61 -9.08
C ASP A 388 38.17 -13.25 -8.97
N VAL A 389 38.12 -14.46 -8.43
CA VAL A 389 36.88 -15.22 -8.18
C VAL A 389 36.76 -15.63 -6.71
N SER A 390 37.50 -14.97 -5.82
CA SER A 390 37.55 -15.33 -4.40
C SER A 390 36.20 -15.18 -3.68
N SER A 391 35.33 -14.28 -4.14
CA SER A 391 33.95 -14.13 -3.65
C SER A 391 32.96 -15.15 -4.23
N ASN A 392 33.27 -15.76 -5.38
CA ASN A 392 32.35 -16.65 -6.11
C ASN A 392 32.55 -18.11 -5.68
N THR A 393 32.29 -18.38 -4.40
CA THR A 393 32.56 -19.67 -3.77
C THR A 393 31.75 -20.85 -4.32
N ALA A 394 30.69 -20.57 -5.09
CA ALA A 394 29.82 -21.56 -5.73
C ALA A 394 30.29 -22.03 -7.13
N LEU A 395 31.34 -21.43 -7.71
CA LEU A 395 31.87 -21.83 -9.03
C LEU A 395 32.41 -23.26 -9.02
N THR A 396 32.08 -24.05 -10.06
CA THR A 396 32.48 -25.47 -10.19
C THR A 396 33.30 -25.79 -11.44
#